data_AF-A0A3E1NYV0-F1
#
_entry.id   AF-A0A3E1NYV0-F1
#
_cell.length_a   1.000
_cell.length_b   1.000
_cell.length_c   1.000
_cell.angle_alpha   90.00
_cell.angle_beta   90.00
_cell.angle_gamma   90.00
#
_symmetry.space_group_name_H-M   'P 1'
#
loop_
_entity.id
_entity.type
_entity.pdbx_description
1 polymer ?
#
loop_
_entity_poly.entity_id
_entity_poly.type
_entity_poly.pdbx_seq_one_letter_code
_entity_poly.pdbx_strand_id
1 'polypeptide(L)'
;MKTILTYLIIGIAVGYFVYTRLLPLYKKKKRPFTPVFRDPDSTLTEAEYKKVALGAIYSEMTHAYINNLATGLDKSYVIGTLLHSYWKLKTADEARAKLEYLRDKGFRFYLPAIYKALMAKTEQEQELILDEYFTEEEDHGKALSQLHNLMDTMPELLQDGILQNEQDILRYGMIGWDCGRLVFLTRLCYEARIINQKEAWEFIDAADELAHITYTDWESYAKSYVLGRAMWGGVHSGNRDVAAIAKYLLEKGDSPWIRMPW
;
A
#
# COMPACT_ATOMS: atom_id res chain seq x y z
N MET A 1 -45.36 32.92 -32.02
CA MET A 1 -45.73 32.20 -30.77
C MET A 1 -45.01 30.86 -30.63
N LYS A 2 -45.00 29.99 -31.64
CA LYS A 2 -44.34 28.67 -31.57
C LYS A 2 -42.82 28.73 -31.35
N THR A 3 -42.12 29.68 -31.96
CA THR A 3 -40.65 29.80 -31.86
C THR A 3 -40.17 30.20 -30.46
N ILE A 4 -40.86 31.14 -29.79
CA ILE A 4 -40.50 31.60 -28.44
C ILE A 4 -40.66 30.46 -27.43
N LEU A 5 -41.72 29.67 -27.55
CA LEU A 5 -41.96 28.52 -26.68
C LEU A 5 -40.88 27.44 -26.86
N THR A 6 -40.42 27.20 -28.09
CA THR A 6 -39.32 26.28 -28.37
C THR A 6 -38.01 26.71 -27.72
N TYR A 7 -37.64 27.99 -27.81
CA TYR A 7 -36.42 28.48 -27.15
C TYR A 7 -36.52 28.43 -25.61
N LEU A 8 -37.71 28.61 -25.05
CA LEU A 8 -37.93 28.51 -23.61
C LEU A 8 -37.77 27.06 -23.12
N ILE A 9 -38.31 26.09 -23.85
CA ILE A 9 -38.17 24.66 -23.54
C ILE A 9 -36.71 24.21 -23.65
N ILE A 10 -35.99 24.67 -24.68
CA ILE A 10 -34.55 24.38 -24.83
C ILE A 10 -33.76 25.01 -23.67
N GLY A 11 -34.06 26.24 -23.30
CA GLY A 11 -33.41 26.92 -22.16
C GLY A 11 -33.60 26.18 -20.84
N ILE A 12 -34.82 25.69 -20.56
CA ILE A 12 -35.12 24.92 -19.35
C ILE A 12 -34.42 23.56 -19.38
N ALA A 13 -34.41 22.87 -20.53
CA ALA A 13 -33.74 21.57 -20.68
C ALA A 13 -32.22 21.69 -20.51
N VAL A 14 -31.60 22.73 -21.08
CA VAL A 14 -30.17 23.02 -20.92
C VAL A 14 -29.86 23.41 -19.48
N GLY A 15 -30.67 24.26 -18.85
CA GLY A 15 -30.50 24.64 -17.44
C GLY A 15 -30.61 23.43 -16.50
N TYR A 16 -31.58 22.55 -16.73
CA TYR A 16 -31.75 21.31 -15.97
C TYR A 16 -30.59 20.34 -16.18
N PHE A 17 -30.08 20.22 -17.41
CA PHE A 17 -28.90 19.40 -17.72
C PHE A 17 -27.64 19.95 -17.02
N VAL A 18 -27.40 21.26 -17.07
CA VAL A 18 -26.28 21.90 -16.37
C VAL A 18 -26.40 21.68 -14.86
N TYR A 19 -27.60 21.84 -14.28
CA TYR A 19 -27.85 21.64 -12.85
C TYR A 19 -27.68 20.19 -12.38
N THR A 20 -28.17 19.22 -13.16
CA THR A 20 -28.17 17.81 -12.75
C THR A 20 -26.91 17.05 -13.18
N ARG A 21 -26.20 17.49 -14.23
CA ARG A 21 -25.05 16.75 -14.80
C ARG A 21 -23.72 17.48 -14.66
N LEU A 22 -23.67 18.80 -14.87
CA LEU A 22 -22.40 19.54 -14.87
C LEU A 22 -22.04 20.14 -13.50
N LEU A 23 -23.03 20.67 -12.78
CA LEU A 23 -22.86 21.23 -11.43
C LEU A 23 -22.35 20.20 -10.39
N PRO A 24 -22.77 18.92 -10.38
CA PRO A 24 -22.20 17.91 -9.48
C PRO A 24 -20.75 17.55 -9.80
N LEU A 25 -20.34 17.65 -11.07
CA LEU A 25 -18.95 17.43 -11.49
C LEU A 25 -18.03 18.57 -11.02
N TYR A 26 -18.54 19.81 -11.03
CA TYR A 26 -17.82 20.99 -10.55
C TYR A 26 -17.89 21.18 -9.02
N LYS A 27 -18.94 20.66 -8.36
CA LYS A 27 -19.11 20.67 -6.89
C LYS A 27 -18.37 19.55 -6.16
N LYS A 28 -17.59 18.71 -6.86
CA LYS A 28 -16.46 18.05 -6.20
C LYS A 28 -15.42 19.14 -5.92
N LYS A 29 -15.66 19.96 -4.88
CA LYS A 29 -14.57 20.64 -4.17
C LYS A 29 -13.52 19.55 -3.99
N LYS A 30 -12.35 19.69 -4.63
CA LYS A 30 -11.19 18.88 -4.27
C LYS A 30 -11.04 19.10 -2.77
N ARG A 31 -11.51 18.15 -1.97
CA ARG A 31 -11.22 18.15 -0.55
C ARG A 31 -9.71 18.20 -0.49
N PRO A 32 -9.11 19.11 0.31
CA PRO A 32 -7.67 19.06 0.51
C PRO A 32 -7.34 17.62 0.91
N PHE A 33 -6.41 17.02 0.18
CA PHE A 33 -5.91 15.69 0.49
C PHE A 33 -5.48 15.69 1.96
N THR A 34 -6.20 14.94 2.79
CA THR A 34 -5.93 14.81 4.22
C THR A 34 -5.68 13.31 4.45
N PRO A 35 -4.43 12.85 4.29
CA PRO A 35 -4.05 11.45 4.37
C PRO A 35 -3.93 10.99 5.83
N VAL A 36 -4.87 11.40 6.67
CA VAL A 36 -5.02 10.89 8.03
C VAL A 36 -6.51 10.66 8.25
N PHE A 37 -7.02 9.56 7.71
CA PHE A 37 -8.41 9.16 7.90
C PHE A 37 -8.55 8.42 9.23
N ARG A 38 -9.20 9.05 10.19
CA ARG A 38 -9.35 8.54 11.55
C ARG A 38 -10.80 8.25 11.89
N ASP A 39 -11.00 7.17 12.60
CA ASP A 39 -12.23 6.89 13.33
C ASP A 39 -12.25 7.78 14.60
N PRO A 40 -13.22 8.70 14.75
CA PRO A 40 -13.35 9.51 15.95
C PRO A 40 -13.69 8.67 17.20
N ASP A 41 -14.26 7.48 17.01
CA ASP A 41 -14.74 6.61 18.09
C ASP A 41 -13.77 5.44 18.36
N SER A 42 -12.53 5.54 17.86
CA SER A 42 -11.52 4.52 18.12
C SER A 42 -11.25 4.38 19.63
N THR A 43 -11.15 3.12 20.04
CA THR A 43 -10.82 2.70 21.42
C THR A 43 -9.42 2.12 21.54
N LEU A 44 -8.61 2.15 20.47
CA LEU A 44 -7.24 1.66 20.51
C LEU A 44 -6.42 2.50 21.49
N THR A 45 -5.62 1.82 22.30
CA THR A 45 -4.54 2.45 23.07
C THR A 45 -3.50 3.06 22.13
N GLU A 46 -2.67 3.97 22.63
CA GLU A 46 -1.58 4.55 21.84
C GLU A 46 -0.61 3.47 21.31
N ALA A 47 -0.30 2.47 22.13
CA ALA A 47 0.53 1.33 21.73
C ALA A 47 -0.10 0.53 20.58
N GLU A 48 -1.38 0.19 20.68
CA GLU A 48 -2.12 -0.50 19.61
C GLU A 48 -2.21 0.34 18.33
N TYR A 49 -2.46 1.65 18.46
CA TYR A 49 -2.49 2.55 17.30
C TYR A 49 -1.13 2.62 16.62
N LYS A 50 -0.02 2.67 17.36
CA LYS A 50 1.33 2.65 16.79
C LYS A 50 1.56 1.40 15.91
N LYS A 51 1.11 0.23 16.35
CA LYS A 51 1.19 -1.02 15.56
C LYS A 51 0.33 -0.96 14.30
N VAL A 52 -0.91 -0.47 14.42
CA VAL A 52 -1.80 -0.29 13.26
C VAL A 52 -1.23 0.74 12.27
N ALA A 53 -0.51 1.75 12.77
CA ALA A 53 0.11 2.80 11.95
C ALA A 53 1.23 2.30 11.04
N LEU A 54 1.76 1.08 11.22
CA LEU A 54 2.62 0.43 10.22
C LEU A 54 1.84 0.25 8.89
N GLY A 55 0.54 -0.04 8.95
CA GLY A 55 -0.34 -0.12 7.79
C GLY A 55 -0.85 1.23 7.26
N ALA A 56 -0.37 2.36 7.76
CA ALA A 56 -0.92 3.69 7.46
C ALA A 56 -0.84 4.04 5.97
N ILE A 57 0.30 3.79 5.31
CA ILE A 57 0.46 4.12 3.88
C ILE A 57 -0.63 3.44 3.04
N TYR A 58 -0.89 2.15 3.26
CA TYR A 58 -1.92 1.41 2.52
C TYR A 58 -3.33 1.86 2.90
N SER A 59 -3.56 2.10 4.18
CA SER A 59 -4.85 2.62 4.66
C SER A 59 -5.20 3.94 3.97
N GLU A 60 -4.24 4.85 3.83
CA GLU A 60 -4.45 6.14 3.16
C GLU A 60 -4.67 6.03 1.66
N MET A 61 -3.95 5.12 0.97
CA MET A 61 -4.21 4.81 -0.44
C MET A 61 -5.65 4.32 -0.69
N THR A 62 -6.27 3.72 0.31
CA THR A 62 -7.61 3.10 0.22
C THR A 62 -8.69 3.89 0.97
N HIS A 63 -8.33 5.01 1.60
CA HIS A 63 -9.19 5.78 2.51
C HIS A 63 -9.80 4.93 3.63
N ALA A 64 -9.06 3.93 4.12
CA ALA A 64 -9.41 3.20 5.33
C ALA A 64 -8.94 3.97 6.57
N TYR A 65 -9.60 3.74 7.70
CA TYR A 65 -9.14 4.29 8.97
C TYR A 65 -7.70 3.86 9.26
N ILE A 66 -6.95 4.68 9.99
CA ILE A 66 -5.57 4.33 10.40
C ILE A 66 -5.43 4.03 11.88
N ASN A 67 -6.49 4.27 12.67
CA ASN A 67 -6.47 4.19 14.12
C ASN A 67 -7.48 3.17 14.67
N ASN A 68 -7.96 2.22 13.88
CA ASN A 68 -8.88 1.18 14.34
C ASN A 68 -8.60 -0.13 13.60
N LEU A 69 -8.92 -1.29 14.19
CA LEU A 69 -8.93 -2.57 13.48
C LEU A 69 -9.93 -2.56 12.34
N ALA A 70 -11.14 -2.03 12.58
CA ALA A 70 -12.12 -1.80 11.53
C ALA A 70 -11.56 -0.83 10.48
N THR A 71 -11.89 -1.08 9.22
CA THR A 71 -11.34 -0.29 8.10
C THR A 71 -12.18 0.96 7.82
N GLY A 72 -13.44 0.99 8.27
CA GLY A 72 -14.39 2.05 7.91
C GLY A 72 -14.89 1.96 6.47
N LEU A 73 -14.47 0.93 5.73
CA LEU A 73 -14.87 0.68 4.36
C LEU A 73 -16.15 -0.16 4.33
N ASP A 74 -16.91 -0.02 3.24
CA ASP A 74 -18.06 -0.89 3.00
C ASP A 74 -17.62 -2.36 2.89
N LYS A 75 -18.32 -3.26 3.59
CA LYS A 75 -17.96 -4.67 3.65
C LYS A 75 -18.01 -5.35 2.27
N SER A 76 -18.94 -4.97 1.39
CA SER A 76 -19.01 -5.53 0.04
C SER A 76 -17.87 -5.04 -0.84
N TYR A 77 -17.40 -3.80 -0.64
CA TYR A 77 -16.19 -3.27 -1.28
C TYR A 77 -14.93 -4.02 -0.81
N VAL A 78 -14.80 -4.27 0.50
CA VAL A 78 -13.68 -5.04 1.07
C VAL A 78 -13.62 -6.45 0.47
N ILE A 79 -14.73 -7.18 0.48
CA ILE A 79 -14.77 -8.56 -0.01
C ILE A 79 -14.61 -8.60 -1.54
N GLY A 80 -15.49 -7.92 -2.27
CA GLY A 80 -15.57 -8.05 -3.73
C GLY A 80 -14.45 -7.35 -4.49
N THR A 81 -14.02 -6.18 -4.02
CA THR A 81 -12.99 -5.39 -4.72
C THR A 81 -11.62 -5.64 -4.13
N LEU A 82 -11.42 -5.38 -2.84
CA LEU A 82 -10.07 -5.45 -2.26
C LEU A 82 -9.58 -6.90 -2.19
N LEU A 83 -10.29 -7.80 -1.50
CA LEU A 83 -9.85 -9.19 -1.34
C LEU A 83 -9.92 -9.96 -2.67
N HIS A 84 -11.10 -10.06 -3.30
CA HIS A 84 -11.29 -10.91 -4.47
C HIS A 84 -10.61 -10.36 -5.74
N SER A 85 -10.74 -9.05 -6.01
CA SER A 85 -10.31 -8.48 -7.28
C SER A 85 -8.87 -7.97 -7.26
N TYR A 86 -8.44 -7.30 -6.19
CA TYR A 86 -7.09 -6.73 -6.11
C TYR A 86 -6.08 -7.72 -5.55
N TRP A 87 -6.37 -8.30 -4.38
CA TRP A 87 -5.50 -9.29 -3.74
C TRP A 87 -5.63 -10.70 -4.33
N LYS A 88 -6.66 -10.94 -5.16
CA LYS A 88 -6.95 -12.24 -5.79
C LYS A 88 -7.22 -13.37 -4.79
N LEU A 89 -7.78 -13.02 -3.63
CA LEU A 89 -8.13 -13.94 -2.54
C LEU A 89 -9.65 -14.15 -2.54
N LYS A 90 -10.10 -15.32 -2.98
CA LYS A 90 -11.52 -15.68 -3.13
C LYS A 90 -12.03 -16.53 -1.98
N THR A 91 -11.14 -17.16 -1.21
CA THR A 91 -11.50 -18.01 -0.06
C THR A 91 -10.84 -17.54 1.23
N ALA A 92 -11.39 -17.99 2.36
CA ALA A 92 -10.81 -17.75 3.68
C ALA A 92 -9.41 -18.37 3.80
N ASP A 93 -9.21 -19.57 3.24
CA ASP A 93 -7.94 -20.29 3.29
C ASP A 93 -6.85 -19.57 2.49
N GLU A 94 -7.18 -19.06 1.29
CA GLU A 94 -6.26 -18.25 0.49
C GLU A 94 -5.84 -16.98 1.24
N ALA A 95 -6.79 -16.32 1.92
CA ALA A 95 -6.51 -15.12 2.69
C ALA A 95 -5.62 -15.41 3.90
N ARG A 96 -5.90 -16.49 4.64
CA ARG A 96 -5.07 -16.95 5.78
C ARG A 96 -3.66 -17.31 5.33
N ALA A 97 -3.52 -18.09 4.26
CA ALA A 97 -2.23 -18.41 3.68
C ALA A 97 -1.47 -17.16 3.21
N LYS A 98 -2.16 -16.12 2.73
CA LYS A 98 -1.52 -14.86 2.36
C LYS A 98 -1.03 -14.06 3.58
N LEU A 99 -1.77 -14.07 4.68
CA LEU A 99 -1.33 -13.47 5.94
C LEU A 99 -0.09 -14.18 6.49
N GLU A 100 -0.09 -15.51 6.51
CA GLU A 100 1.07 -16.33 6.90
C GLU A 100 2.27 -16.08 5.97
N TYR A 101 2.05 -16.02 4.65
CA TYR A 101 3.09 -15.68 3.69
C TYR A 101 3.74 -14.32 3.99
N LEU A 102 2.95 -13.27 4.26
CA LEU A 102 3.50 -11.95 4.59
C LEU A 102 4.23 -11.97 5.95
N ARG A 103 3.70 -12.70 6.93
CA ARG A 103 4.29 -12.87 8.26
C ARG A 103 5.63 -13.60 8.21
N ASP A 104 5.74 -14.68 7.43
CA ASP A 104 6.86 -15.63 7.54
C ASP A 104 7.87 -15.51 6.39
N LYS A 105 7.43 -15.11 5.19
CA LYS A 105 8.28 -15.08 3.98
C LYS A 105 8.39 -13.70 3.36
N GLY A 106 7.29 -13.17 2.83
CA GLY A 106 7.19 -11.85 2.20
C GLY A 106 8.17 -11.62 1.04
N PHE A 107 8.31 -10.36 0.64
CA PHE A 107 9.26 -9.96 -0.41
C PHE A 107 10.70 -9.94 0.09
N ARG A 108 10.91 -9.76 1.40
CA ARG A 108 12.23 -9.84 2.03
C ARG A 108 12.99 -11.13 1.75
N PHE A 109 12.29 -12.24 1.52
CA PHE A 109 12.89 -13.52 1.17
C PHE A 109 13.69 -13.47 -0.14
N TYR A 110 13.22 -12.72 -1.15
CA TYR A 110 13.84 -12.70 -2.47
C TYR A 110 14.98 -11.67 -2.58
N LEU A 111 15.01 -10.67 -1.70
CA LEU A 111 15.89 -9.52 -1.83
C LEU A 111 17.38 -9.88 -1.97
N PRO A 112 17.97 -10.83 -1.21
CA PRO A 112 19.39 -11.14 -1.36
C PRO A 112 19.76 -11.66 -2.75
N ALA A 113 18.90 -12.52 -3.33
CA ALA A 113 19.10 -13.06 -4.68
C ALA A 113 18.91 -11.98 -5.74
N ILE A 114 17.86 -11.16 -5.60
CA ILE A 114 17.59 -10.03 -6.51
C ILE A 114 18.76 -9.05 -6.50
N TYR A 115 19.30 -8.69 -5.33
CA TYR A 115 20.43 -7.78 -5.25
C TYR A 115 21.68 -8.38 -5.89
N LYS A 116 21.95 -9.69 -5.69
CA LYS A 116 23.05 -10.39 -6.36
C LYS A 116 22.88 -10.36 -7.89
N ALA A 117 21.67 -10.63 -8.38
CA ALA A 117 21.34 -10.58 -9.80
C ALA A 117 21.48 -9.16 -10.37
N LEU A 118 21.02 -8.12 -9.65
CA LEU A 118 21.17 -6.72 -10.06
C LEU A 118 22.63 -6.34 -10.36
N MET A 119 23.59 -6.93 -9.65
CA MET A 119 25.04 -6.69 -9.82
C MET A 119 25.67 -7.50 -10.95
N ALA A 120 24.92 -8.40 -11.61
CA ALA A 120 25.40 -9.17 -12.73
C ALA A 120 25.54 -8.32 -14.00
N LYS A 121 26.39 -8.76 -14.94
CA LYS A 121 26.73 -7.95 -16.13
C LYS A 121 25.78 -8.19 -17.30
N THR A 122 25.11 -9.33 -17.32
CA THR A 122 24.24 -9.74 -18.42
C THR A 122 22.93 -10.32 -17.89
N GLU A 123 21.88 -10.26 -18.71
CA GLU A 123 20.59 -10.89 -18.39
C GLU A 123 20.74 -12.41 -18.19
N GLN A 124 21.63 -13.07 -18.95
CA GLN A 124 21.88 -14.50 -18.76
C GLN A 124 22.49 -14.80 -17.38
N GLU A 125 23.40 -13.95 -16.89
CA GLU A 125 23.95 -14.11 -15.54
C GLU A 125 22.89 -13.83 -14.46
N GLN A 126 21.97 -12.87 -14.71
CA GLN A 126 20.86 -12.59 -13.81
C GLN A 126 19.93 -13.80 -13.65
N GLU A 127 19.50 -14.40 -14.76
CA GLU A 127 18.65 -15.59 -14.76
C GLU A 127 19.33 -16.77 -14.05
N LEU A 128 20.60 -17.06 -14.38
CA LEU A 128 21.36 -18.13 -13.73
C LEU A 128 21.44 -17.94 -12.19
N ILE A 129 21.64 -16.70 -11.73
CA ILE A 129 21.64 -16.41 -10.29
C ILE A 129 20.28 -16.70 -9.67
N LEU A 130 19.18 -16.33 -10.31
CA LEU A 130 17.84 -16.58 -9.77
C LEU A 130 17.48 -18.06 -9.79
N ASP A 131 17.85 -18.80 -10.84
CA ASP A 131 17.69 -20.25 -10.96
C ASP A 131 18.43 -21.01 -9.83
N GLU A 132 19.63 -20.56 -9.46
CA GLU A 132 20.40 -21.15 -8.35
C GLU A 132 19.70 -20.98 -6.99
N TYR A 133 18.96 -19.88 -6.80
CA TYR A 133 18.31 -19.55 -5.52
C TYR A 133 16.88 -20.10 -5.40
N PHE A 134 16.15 -20.23 -6.52
CA PHE A 134 14.72 -20.54 -6.51
C PHE A 134 14.39 -21.68 -7.46
N THR A 135 14.10 -22.86 -6.89
CA THR A 135 13.67 -24.04 -7.65
C THR A 135 12.17 -24.05 -7.95
N GLU A 136 11.37 -23.36 -7.14
CA GLU A 136 9.92 -23.26 -7.31
C GLU A 136 9.58 -22.18 -8.34
N GLU A 137 8.80 -22.55 -9.37
CA GLU A 137 8.45 -21.67 -10.50
C GLU A 137 7.80 -20.36 -10.03
N GLU A 138 6.93 -20.42 -9.02
CA GLU A 138 6.26 -19.23 -8.47
C GLU A 138 7.26 -18.26 -7.80
N ASP A 139 8.24 -18.79 -7.07
CA ASP A 139 9.25 -17.98 -6.40
C ASP A 139 10.22 -17.37 -7.40
N HIS A 140 10.66 -18.16 -8.37
CA HIS A 140 11.50 -17.70 -9.47
C HIS A 140 10.81 -16.57 -10.24
N GLY A 141 9.56 -16.77 -10.67
CA GLY A 141 8.79 -15.76 -11.40
C GLY A 141 8.60 -14.45 -10.61
N LYS A 142 8.39 -14.54 -9.29
CA LYS A 142 8.32 -13.35 -8.41
C LYS A 142 9.66 -12.64 -8.29
N ALA A 143 10.77 -13.38 -8.16
CA ALA A 143 12.10 -12.79 -8.06
C ALA A 143 12.48 -12.06 -9.35
N LEU A 144 12.26 -12.71 -10.51
CA LEU A 144 12.53 -12.13 -11.82
C LEU A 144 11.69 -10.88 -12.07
N SER A 145 10.39 -10.91 -11.79
CA SER A 145 9.53 -9.74 -11.91
C SER A 145 9.97 -8.58 -11.01
N GLN A 146 10.41 -8.87 -9.79
CA GLN A 146 10.90 -7.83 -8.87
C GLN A 146 12.24 -7.26 -9.31
N LEU A 147 13.14 -8.08 -9.87
CA LEU A 147 14.40 -7.62 -10.44
C LEU A 147 14.17 -6.62 -11.59
N HIS A 148 13.32 -6.98 -12.56
CA HIS A 148 13.00 -6.10 -13.68
C HIS A 148 12.35 -4.79 -13.19
N ASN A 149 11.38 -4.90 -12.28
CA ASN A 149 10.75 -3.71 -11.70
C ASN A 149 11.76 -2.81 -10.96
N LEU A 150 12.71 -3.40 -10.22
CA LEU A 150 13.77 -2.65 -9.54
C LEU A 150 14.66 -1.91 -10.54
N MET A 151 15.10 -2.59 -11.60
CA MET A 151 15.92 -1.97 -12.66
C MET A 151 15.19 -0.81 -13.33
N ASP A 152 13.92 -1.00 -13.69
CA ASP A 152 13.10 0.03 -14.34
C ASP A 152 12.83 1.23 -13.43
N THR A 153 12.63 0.99 -12.13
CA THR A 153 12.31 2.04 -11.15
C THR A 153 13.53 2.71 -10.51
N MET A 154 14.73 2.16 -10.69
CA MET A 154 15.96 2.70 -10.10
C MET A 154 16.17 4.20 -10.38
N PRO A 155 15.99 4.72 -11.60
CA PRO A 155 16.15 6.16 -11.87
C PRO A 155 15.18 7.02 -11.06
N GLU A 156 13.91 6.58 -10.93
CA GLU A 156 12.88 7.28 -10.14
C GLU A 156 13.25 7.27 -8.65
N LEU A 157 13.66 6.11 -8.12
CA LEU A 157 14.02 5.94 -6.71
C LEU A 157 15.20 6.83 -6.30
N LEU A 158 16.20 6.99 -7.18
CA LEU A 158 17.34 7.88 -6.97
C LEU A 158 16.94 9.35 -7.12
N GLN A 159 16.20 9.70 -8.18
CA GLN A 159 15.78 11.08 -8.45
C GLN A 159 14.90 11.64 -7.33
N ASP A 160 13.99 10.83 -6.80
CA ASP A 160 13.04 11.24 -5.77
C ASP A 160 13.63 11.12 -4.34
N GLY A 161 14.90 10.72 -4.23
CA GLY A 161 15.64 10.66 -2.96
C GLY A 161 15.22 9.53 -2.03
N ILE A 162 14.48 8.53 -2.54
CA ILE A 162 14.14 7.32 -1.81
C ILE A 162 15.42 6.52 -1.53
N LEU A 163 16.27 6.39 -2.56
CA LEU A 163 17.61 5.84 -2.46
C LEU A 163 18.63 6.95 -2.77
N GLN A 164 19.78 6.92 -2.11
CA GLN A 164 20.93 7.78 -2.45
C GLN A 164 21.92 7.07 -3.37
N ASN A 165 21.98 5.74 -3.26
CA ASN A 165 22.83 4.86 -4.05
C ASN A 165 22.25 3.43 -4.01
N GLU A 166 22.86 2.51 -4.75
CA GLU A 166 22.41 1.12 -4.83
C GLU A 166 22.53 0.37 -3.49
N GLN A 167 23.50 0.73 -2.65
CA GLN A 167 23.70 0.07 -1.34
C GLN A 167 22.53 0.33 -0.38
N ASP A 168 21.78 1.42 -0.58
CA ASP A 168 20.57 1.69 0.18
C ASP A 168 19.47 0.61 -0.01
N ILE A 169 19.50 -0.17 -1.11
CA ILE A 169 18.57 -1.29 -1.33
C ILE A 169 18.65 -2.30 -0.19
N LEU A 170 19.87 -2.70 0.19
CA LEU A 170 20.07 -3.65 1.29
C LEU A 170 19.87 -2.99 2.65
N ARG A 171 20.15 -1.69 2.77
CA ARG A 171 19.95 -0.94 4.02
C ARG A 171 18.48 -0.86 4.40
N TYR A 172 17.62 -0.44 3.47
CA TYR A 172 16.20 -0.30 3.75
C TYR A 172 15.47 -1.62 3.60
N GLY A 173 15.88 -2.47 2.66
CA GLY A 173 15.26 -3.77 2.42
C GLY A 173 13.75 -3.68 2.18
N MET A 174 13.06 -4.79 2.41
CA MET A 174 11.65 -4.98 1.99
C MET A 174 10.68 -5.22 3.14
N ILE A 175 11.18 -5.16 4.38
CA ILE A 175 10.37 -5.47 5.57
C ILE A 175 9.29 -4.42 5.80
N GLY A 176 9.53 -3.13 5.52
CA GLY A 176 8.51 -2.09 5.66
C GLY A 176 7.30 -2.35 4.75
N TRP A 177 7.57 -2.74 3.50
CA TRP A 177 6.55 -3.14 2.54
C TRP A 177 5.74 -4.36 3.01
N ASP A 178 6.42 -5.41 3.48
CA ASP A 178 5.78 -6.62 3.98
C ASP A 178 4.92 -6.33 5.22
N CYS A 179 5.45 -5.62 6.22
CA CYS A 179 4.75 -5.29 7.46
C CYS A 179 3.52 -4.40 7.20
N GLY A 180 3.67 -3.35 6.38
CA GLY A 180 2.54 -2.46 6.09
C GLY A 180 1.41 -3.17 5.34
N ARG A 181 1.75 -4.10 4.45
CA ARG A 181 0.80 -4.98 3.77
C ARG A 181 0.16 -6.00 4.69
N LEU A 182 0.93 -6.60 5.60
CA LEU A 182 0.43 -7.53 6.60
C LEU A 182 -0.61 -6.86 7.47
N VAL A 183 -0.30 -5.71 8.08
CA VAL A 183 -1.24 -4.97 8.92
C VAL A 183 -2.51 -4.59 8.16
N PHE A 184 -2.38 -4.09 6.93
CA PHE A 184 -3.55 -3.71 6.15
C PHE A 184 -4.42 -4.92 5.74
N LEU A 185 -3.82 -6.00 5.23
CA LEU A 185 -4.55 -7.20 4.83
C LEU A 185 -5.22 -7.88 6.03
N THR A 186 -4.56 -7.91 7.19
CA THR A 186 -5.14 -8.41 8.44
C THR A 186 -6.44 -7.70 8.77
N ARG A 187 -6.46 -6.37 8.64
CA ARG A 187 -7.66 -5.56 8.90
C ARG A 187 -8.77 -5.80 7.89
N LEU A 188 -8.44 -6.01 6.61
CA LEU A 188 -9.42 -6.44 5.60
C LEU A 188 -10.02 -7.82 5.95
N CYS A 189 -9.19 -8.77 6.39
CA CYS A 189 -9.65 -10.10 6.78
C CYS A 189 -10.53 -10.06 8.04
N TYR A 190 -10.22 -9.17 8.99
CA TYR A 190 -11.03 -8.92 10.17
C TYR A 190 -12.41 -8.34 9.80
N GLU A 191 -12.45 -7.31 8.94
CA GLU A 191 -13.69 -6.71 8.42
C GLU A 191 -14.57 -7.75 7.68
N ALA A 192 -13.92 -8.62 6.90
CA ALA A 192 -14.58 -9.71 6.19
C ALA A 192 -15.07 -10.84 7.12
N ARG A 193 -14.67 -10.85 8.41
CA ARG A 193 -14.87 -11.94 9.38
C ARG A 193 -14.19 -13.25 8.99
N ILE A 194 -13.08 -13.18 8.26
CA ILE A 194 -12.22 -14.32 7.95
C ILE A 194 -11.40 -14.72 9.17
N ILE A 195 -10.95 -13.73 9.94
CA ILE A 195 -10.24 -13.87 11.21
C ILE A 195 -10.98 -13.12 12.31
N ASN A 196 -10.80 -13.54 13.56
CA ASN A 196 -11.31 -12.85 14.73
C ASN A 196 -10.31 -11.78 15.25
N GLN A 197 -10.71 -11.03 16.27
CA GLN A 197 -9.89 -9.95 16.82
C GLN A 197 -8.55 -10.43 17.41
N LYS A 198 -8.54 -11.60 18.08
CA LYS A 198 -7.32 -12.17 18.65
C LYS A 198 -6.33 -12.52 17.54
N GLU A 199 -6.79 -13.23 16.52
CA GLU A 199 -5.97 -13.57 15.34
C GLU A 199 -5.46 -12.31 14.61
N ALA A 200 -6.29 -11.26 14.53
CA ALA A 200 -5.87 -10.00 13.93
C ALA A 200 -4.69 -9.37 14.69
N TRP A 201 -4.75 -9.35 16.02
CA TRP A 201 -3.63 -8.87 16.83
C TRP A 201 -2.39 -9.74 16.71
N GLU A 202 -2.52 -11.07 16.65
CA GLU A 202 -1.37 -11.97 16.44
C GLU A 202 -0.58 -11.61 15.16
N PHE A 203 -1.26 -11.29 14.05
CA PHE A 203 -0.58 -10.86 12.82
C PHE A 203 -0.03 -9.42 12.88
N ILE A 204 -0.74 -8.50 13.55
CA ILE A 204 -0.28 -7.10 13.70
C ILE A 204 0.93 -7.04 14.62
N ASP A 205 0.95 -7.81 15.71
CA ASP A 205 2.07 -7.93 16.63
C ASP A 205 3.30 -8.53 15.95
N ALA A 206 3.11 -9.53 15.08
CA ALA A 206 4.22 -10.08 14.29
C ALA A 206 4.80 -9.05 13.30
N ALA A 207 3.95 -8.23 12.68
CA ALA A 207 4.42 -7.12 11.83
C ALA A 207 5.20 -6.07 12.63
N ASP A 208 4.72 -5.77 13.84
CA ASP A 208 5.33 -4.82 14.76
C ASP A 208 6.71 -5.27 15.24
N GLU A 209 6.81 -6.52 15.69
CA GLU A 209 8.08 -7.13 16.09
C GLU A 209 9.08 -7.11 14.93
N LEU A 210 8.68 -7.60 13.75
CA LEU A 210 9.55 -7.65 12.57
C LEU A 210 10.03 -6.24 12.15
N ALA A 211 9.16 -5.23 12.24
CA ALA A 211 9.52 -3.86 11.91
C ALA A 211 10.53 -3.28 12.93
N HIS A 212 10.26 -3.43 14.24
CA HIS A 212 11.07 -2.84 15.31
C HIS A 212 12.42 -3.54 15.54
N ILE A 213 12.57 -4.82 15.18
CA ILE A 213 13.91 -5.45 15.17
C ILE A 213 14.76 -4.99 13.97
N THR A 214 14.14 -4.45 12.93
CA THR A 214 14.80 -4.09 11.66
C THR A 214 15.16 -2.62 11.59
N TYR A 215 14.26 -1.73 12.01
CA TYR A 215 14.42 -0.28 11.88
C TYR A 215 14.49 0.41 13.23
N THR A 216 15.07 1.61 13.23
CA THR A 216 15.20 2.50 14.38
C THR A 216 14.38 3.77 14.25
N ASP A 217 13.72 3.97 13.12
CA ASP A 217 12.97 5.18 12.79
C ASP A 217 11.94 4.96 11.68
N TRP A 218 10.93 5.84 11.65
CA TRP A 218 9.89 5.84 10.63
C TRP A 218 10.40 6.15 9.22
N GLU A 219 11.51 6.89 9.07
CA GLU A 219 12.06 7.25 7.77
C GLU A 219 12.60 6.02 7.03
N SER A 220 13.37 5.19 7.72
CA SER A 220 13.89 3.92 7.20
C SER A 220 12.75 2.96 6.87
N TYR A 221 11.74 2.88 7.75
CA TYR A 221 10.52 2.11 7.49
C TYR A 221 9.78 2.57 6.22
N ALA A 222 9.60 3.89 6.07
CA ALA A 222 8.95 4.50 4.92
C ALA A 222 9.70 4.22 3.61
N LYS A 223 11.02 4.39 3.61
CA LYS A 223 11.86 4.09 2.44
C LYS A 223 11.79 2.62 2.05
N SER A 224 11.79 1.71 3.02
CA SER A 224 11.56 0.29 2.77
C SER A 224 10.19 0.02 2.13
N TYR A 225 9.13 0.68 2.60
CA TYR A 225 7.80 0.53 2.02
C TYR A 225 7.74 1.01 0.57
N VAL A 226 8.31 2.19 0.29
CA VAL A 226 8.30 2.78 -1.07
C VAL A 226 9.18 1.97 -2.02
N LEU A 227 10.35 1.50 -1.57
CA LEU A 227 11.20 0.58 -2.32
C LEU A 227 10.42 -0.70 -2.68
N GLY A 228 9.74 -1.31 -1.70
CA GLY A 228 9.01 -2.53 -1.97
C GLY A 228 7.79 -2.35 -2.86
N ARG A 229 7.15 -1.17 -2.81
CA ARG A 229 6.11 -0.78 -3.78
C ARG A 229 6.64 -0.73 -5.20
N ALA A 230 7.81 -0.11 -5.40
CA ALA A 230 8.45 0.02 -6.69
C ALA A 230 8.84 -1.36 -7.26
N MET A 231 9.43 -2.23 -6.44
CA MET A 231 9.76 -3.61 -6.84
C MET A 231 8.52 -4.48 -7.10
N TRP A 232 7.39 -4.22 -6.45
CA TRP A 232 6.15 -4.94 -6.70
C TRP A 232 5.47 -4.52 -8.00
N GLY A 233 5.35 -3.21 -8.26
CA GLY A 233 4.47 -2.67 -9.29
C GLY A 233 5.16 -2.00 -10.48
N GLY A 234 6.47 -1.77 -10.42
CA GLY A 234 7.22 -1.07 -11.45
C GLY A 234 6.83 0.42 -11.59
N VAL A 235 7.28 1.04 -12.68
CA VAL A 235 7.20 2.50 -12.96
C VAL A 235 5.77 3.05 -13.06
N HIS A 236 4.77 2.22 -13.32
CA HIS A 236 3.38 2.65 -13.52
C HIS A 236 2.48 2.40 -12.32
N SER A 237 3.03 2.01 -11.18
CA SER A 237 2.25 1.66 -9.99
C SER A 237 1.96 2.83 -9.05
N GLY A 238 2.22 4.07 -9.46
CA GLY A 238 1.95 5.25 -8.65
C GLY A 238 2.92 5.42 -7.47
N ASN A 239 4.18 5.02 -7.64
CA ASN A 239 5.22 5.08 -6.59
C ASN A 239 5.33 6.47 -5.96
N ARG A 240 5.27 7.55 -6.76
CA ARG A 240 5.28 8.94 -6.27
C ARG A 240 4.10 9.29 -5.37
N ASP A 241 2.91 8.77 -5.64
CA ASP A 241 1.75 9.00 -4.78
C ASP A 241 1.94 8.30 -3.43
N VAL A 242 2.51 7.10 -3.44
CA VAL A 242 2.88 6.36 -2.23
C VAL A 242 3.98 7.09 -1.44
N ALA A 243 5.00 7.59 -2.13
CA ALA A 243 6.06 8.41 -1.53
C ALA A 243 5.50 9.72 -0.93
N ALA A 244 4.51 10.34 -1.57
CA ALA A 244 3.84 11.53 -1.06
C ALA A 244 3.05 11.24 0.23
N ILE A 245 2.38 10.09 0.33
CA ILE A 245 1.73 9.63 1.56
C ILE A 245 2.78 9.41 2.66
N ALA A 246 3.86 8.69 2.36
CA ALA A 246 4.93 8.44 3.31
C ALA A 246 5.56 9.74 3.82
N LYS A 247 5.85 10.68 2.92
CA LYS A 247 6.35 12.02 3.26
C LYS A 247 5.38 12.79 4.16
N TYR A 248 4.09 12.75 3.87
CA TYR A 248 3.09 13.38 4.74
C TYR A 248 3.15 12.78 6.15
N LEU A 249 3.16 11.45 6.24
CA LEU A 249 3.20 10.75 7.53
C LEU A 249 4.47 11.12 8.31
N LEU A 250 5.60 11.38 7.64
CA LEU A 250 6.86 11.79 8.27
C LEU A 250 6.92 13.27 8.68
N GLU A 251 6.09 14.15 8.12
CA GLU A 251 6.27 15.61 8.28
C GLU A 251 5.11 16.32 8.99
N LYS A 252 3.89 15.78 8.93
CA LYS A 252 2.71 16.50 9.41
C LYS A 252 2.41 16.20 10.87
N GLY A 253 2.18 17.26 11.66
CA GLY A 253 1.97 17.15 13.10
C GLY A 253 0.73 16.35 13.52
N ASP A 254 -0.24 16.17 12.63
CA ASP A 254 -1.42 15.33 12.86
C ASP A 254 -1.20 13.85 12.45
N SER A 255 -0.07 13.53 11.82
CA SER A 255 0.34 12.16 11.50
C SER A 255 0.51 11.31 12.77
N PRO A 256 0.12 10.03 12.75
CA PRO A 256 0.47 9.10 13.82
C PRO A 256 1.99 8.93 13.99
N TRP A 257 2.79 8.98 12.93
CA TRP A 257 4.24 8.74 13.02
C TRP A 257 4.99 9.90 13.70
N ILE A 258 4.44 11.11 13.64
CA ILE A 258 4.96 12.26 14.40
C ILE A 258 4.45 12.24 15.85
N ARG A 259 3.17 11.92 16.06
CA ARG A 259 2.58 11.91 17.41
C ARG A 259 3.07 10.74 18.26
N MET A 260 3.38 9.61 17.63
CA MET A 260 3.91 8.39 18.25
C MET A 260 5.25 8.07 17.56
N PRO A 261 6.37 8.66 18.04
CA PRO A 261 7.68 8.38 17.46
C PRO A 261 8.02 6.89 17.60
N TRP A 262 8.95 6.42 16.74
CA TRP A 262 9.48 5.06 16.76
C TRP A 262 10.03 4.69 18.13
#